data_AF-A0A847QRJ7-F1
#
_entry.id   AF-A0A847QRJ7-F1
#
_cell.length_a   1.000
_cell.length_b   1.000
_cell.length_c   1.000
_cell.angle_alpha   90.00
_cell.angle_beta   90.00
_cell.angle_gamma   90.00
#
_symmetry.space_group_name_H-M   'P 1'
#
loop_
_entity.id
_entity.type
_entity.pdbx_description
1 polymer ?
#
loop_
_entity_poly.entity_id
_entity_poly.type
_entity_poly.pdbx_seq_one_letter_code
_entity_poly.pdbx_strand_id
1 'polypeptide(L)'
;IQHPEVVGMDVEDYAYLIEKPFDCIVERVIPRQYKGLNPEDPVNMALNLAKALMCYNNDFGQTGMLIQKLVQKYGYDPGFPPSSGGFTEAPFDFIADQLRGFREVSKDIRRIPEKLAEACDAVYPIVFKKGLPAKPTEFSYVFFPLHMPTFMREKDFAKLWWPSFKRMVDEYASMGIHSKLFCEDDWTRYIDYLYELPANTVLLFEYGDIRKIKDKLGKKHVITGLYPISMLKNCSKEECLDKAKEMLDVLAPGGNYIFSFDKPILSVRDINIENLAAVLEYVRDNGAYDNPGETAGLSFRPEDYKIDPSQSRKLESKYFTNWEEYKTLYPQTTDYGIKKLQAVENSLFQFLIYLLV
;
A
#
# COMPACT_ATOMS: atom_id res chain seq x y z
N ILE A 1 -4.82 6.20 16.02
CA ILE A 1 -6.02 6.01 15.16
C ILE A 1 -5.45 5.67 13.79
N GLN A 2 -5.85 4.53 13.20
CA GLN A 2 -5.28 4.03 11.94
C GLN A 2 -5.72 4.88 10.74
N HIS A 3 -7.00 5.26 10.71
CA HIS A 3 -7.60 6.11 9.67
C HIS A 3 -8.26 7.34 10.30
N PRO A 4 -7.53 8.45 10.50
CA PRO A 4 -8.14 9.69 10.99
C PRO A 4 -9.08 10.26 9.92
N GLU A 5 -10.27 10.72 10.32
CA GLU A 5 -11.16 11.43 9.39
C GLU A 5 -10.51 12.77 8.99
N VAL A 6 -9.99 12.84 7.77
CA VAL A 6 -9.41 14.06 7.20
C VAL A 6 -10.21 14.49 5.96
N VAL A 7 -10.42 15.80 5.82
CA VAL A 7 -11.14 16.39 4.70
C VAL A 7 -10.28 17.51 4.11
N GLY A 8 -9.60 17.20 3.02
CA GLY A 8 -8.82 18.13 2.20
C GLY A 8 -9.59 18.64 0.97
N MET A 9 -10.66 17.97 0.55
CA MET A 9 -11.51 18.40 -0.56
C MET A 9 -13.01 18.36 -0.22
N ASP A 10 -13.74 19.30 -0.80
CA ASP A 10 -15.20 19.39 -0.76
C ASP A 10 -15.82 18.81 -2.05
N VAL A 11 -17.16 18.75 -2.13
CA VAL A 11 -17.86 18.15 -3.29
C VAL A 11 -17.65 18.96 -4.59
N GLU A 12 -17.42 20.25 -4.45
CA GLU A 12 -17.14 21.20 -5.52
C GLU A 12 -15.76 20.97 -6.16
N ASP A 13 -14.80 20.45 -5.40
CA ASP A 13 -13.43 20.23 -5.85
C ASP A 13 -13.29 19.04 -6.80
N TYR A 14 -14.25 18.12 -6.84
CA TYR A 14 -14.21 16.96 -7.74
C TYR A 14 -13.95 17.34 -9.19
N ALA A 15 -14.56 18.42 -9.69
CA ALA A 15 -14.33 18.84 -11.07
C ALA A 15 -12.85 19.21 -11.31
N TYR A 16 -12.23 19.88 -10.34
CA TYR A 16 -10.83 20.25 -10.43
C TYR A 16 -9.89 19.05 -10.24
N LEU A 17 -10.21 18.14 -9.32
CA LEU A 17 -9.47 16.88 -9.15
C LEU A 17 -9.53 16.03 -10.43
N ILE A 18 -10.70 15.94 -11.07
CA ILE A 18 -10.85 15.19 -12.33
C ILE A 18 -10.06 15.86 -13.45
N GLU A 19 -10.10 17.17 -13.60
CA GLU A 19 -9.40 17.85 -14.68
C GLU A 19 -7.87 17.90 -14.47
N LYS A 20 -7.42 18.25 -13.26
CA LYS A 20 -6.03 18.51 -12.89
C LYS A 20 -5.73 17.88 -11.52
N PRO A 21 -5.57 16.55 -11.44
CA PRO A 21 -5.55 15.83 -10.16
C PRO A 21 -4.37 16.24 -9.27
N PHE A 22 -3.16 16.35 -9.83
CA PHE A 22 -1.99 16.73 -9.05
C PHE A 22 -2.07 18.21 -8.61
N ASP A 23 -2.51 19.11 -9.49
CA ASP A 23 -2.69 20.53 -9.17
C ASP A 23 -3.73 20.71 -8.03
N CYS A 24 -4.86 20.01 -8.09
CA CYS A 24 -5.87 20.02 -7.03
C CYS A 24 -5.30 19.56 -5.69
N ILE A 25 -4.47 18.50 -5.70
CA ILE A 25 -3.82 17.99 -4.50
C ILE A 25 -2.90 19.04 -3.87
N VAL A 26 -1.99 19.64 -4.65
CA VAL A 26 -0.99 20.57 -4.11
C VAL A 26 -1.54 21.96 -3.80
N GLU A 27 -2.58 22.40 -4.50
CA GLU A 27 -3.18 23.73 -4.32
C GLU A 27 -4.30 23.77 -3.28
N ARG A 28 -5.07 22.69 -3.16
CA ARG A 28 -6.27 22.66 -2.29
C ARG A 28 -6.12 21.68 -1.15
N VAL A 29 -5.84 20.41 -1.45
CA VAL A 29 -5.87 19.33 -0.44
C VAL A 29 -4.78 19.53 0.62
N ILE A 30 -3.51 19.57 0.18
CA ILE A 30 -2.36 19.68 1.09
C ILE A 30 -2.45 20.95 1.96
N PRO A 31 -2.67 22.16 1.42
CA PRO A 31 -2.79 23.37 2.26
C PRO A 31 -3.96 23.35 3.24
N ARG A 32 -5.08 22.70 2.89
CA ARG A 32 -6.25 22.61 3.78
C ARG A 32 -6.00 21.66 4.94
N GLN A 33 -5.29 20.54 4.73
CA GLN A 33 -4.96 19.60 5.78
C GLN A 33 -3.79 20.08 6.63
N TYR A 34 -2.74 20.59 6.00
CA TYR A 34 -1.51 21.04 6.65
C TYR A 34 -1.50 22.56 6.77
N LYS A 35 -2.06 23.10 7.86
CA LYS A 35 -2.17 24.55 8.08
C LYS A 35 -0.82 25.30 8.09
N GLY A 36 0.29 24.60 8.33
CA GLY A 36 1.64 25.15 8.21
C GLY A 36 2.10 25.40 6.77
N LEU A 37 1.39 24.87 5.78
CA LEU A 37 1.61 25.08 4.35
C LEU A 37 0.60 26.12 3.83
N ASN A 38 0.68 27.33 4.38
CA ASN A 38 -0.25 28.43 4.10
C ASN A 38 0.28 29.32 2.96
N PRO A 39 -0.37 29.38 1.79
CA PRO A 39 0.03 30.27 0.69
C PRO A 39 -0.02 31.77 1.05
N GLU A 40 -0.82 32.16 2.05
CA GLU A 40 -0.90 33.55 2.52
C GLU A 40 0.29 33.95 3.41
N ASP A 41 1.11 32.98 3.85
CA ASP A 41 2.35 33.19 4.61
C ASP A 41 3.52 32.45 3.94
N PRO A 42 4.00 32.95 2.78
CA PRO A 42 4.88 32.19 1.89
C PRO A 42 6.26 31.90 2.49
N VAL A 43 6.77 32.77 3.36
CA VAL A 43 8.07 32.57 4.00
C VAL A 43 7.99 31.43 5.02
N ASN A 44 6.99 31.45 5.90
CA ASN A 44 6.83 30.36 6.86
C ASN A 44 6.41 29.05 6.18
N MET A 45 5.61 29.11 5.12
CA MET A 45 5.29 27.93 4.29
C MET A 45 6.56 27.27 3.75
N ALA A 46 7.47 28.05 3.13
CA ALA A 46 8.72 27.51 2.60
C ALA A 46 9.61 26.91 3.70
N LEU A 47 9.73 27.58 4.85
CA LEU A 47 10.49 27.07 5.99
C LEU A 47 9.88 25.79 6.57
N ASN A 48 8.55 25.70 6.66
CA ASN A 48 7.86 24.52 7.16
C ASN A 48 8.00 23.34 6.21
N LEU A 49 7.87 23.56 4.90
CA LEU A 49 8.08 22.52 3.89
C LEU A 49 9.53 22.00 3.93
N ALA A 50 10.52 22.90 4.03
CA ALA A 50 11.92 22.52 4.14
C ALA A 50 12.20 21.69 5.40
N LYS A 51 11.68 22.12 6.56
CA LYS A 51 11.79 21.35 7.81
C LYS A 51 11.15 19.98 7.69
N ALA A 52 9.94 19.89 7.13
CA ALA A 52 9.23 18.63 6.95
C ALA A 52 10.01 17.66 6.06
N LEU A 53 10.58 18.13 4.94
CA LEU A 53 11.41 17.31 4.06
C LEU A 53 12.71 16.85 4.76
N MET A 54 13.33 17.72 5.56
CA MET A 54 14.53 17.36 6.34
C MET A 54 14.23 16.31 7.40
N CYS A 55 13.14 16.47 8.16
CA CYS A 55 12.67 15.50 9.14
C CYS A 55 12.37 14.16 8.48
N TYR A 56 11.60 14.17 7.37
CA TYR A 56 11.32 12.98 6.57
C TYR A 56 12.60 12.22 6.19
N ASN A 57 13.57 12.90 5.57
CA ASN A 57 14.83 12.26 5.17
C ASN A 57 15.64 11.75 6.36
N ASN A 58 15.67 12.51 7.47
CA ASN A 58 16.38 12.11 8.67
C ASN A 58 15.75 10.87 9.33
N ASP A 59 14.42 10.81 9.46
CA ASP A 59 13.73 9.71 10.11
C ASP A 59 13.89 8.40 9.32
N PHE A 60 13.75 8.46 7.99
CA PHE A 60 14.02 7.31 7.11
C PHE A 60 15.49 6.88 7.17
N GLY A 61 16.44 7.83 7.16
CA GLY A 61 17.86 7.55 7.28
C GLY A 61 18.23 6.89 8.62
N GLN A 62 17.73 7.43 9.73
CA GLN A 62 17.98 6.89 11.07
C GLN A 62 17.37 5.50 11.24
N THR A 63 16.14 5.30 10.75
CA THR A 63 15.46 4.00 10.78
C THR A 63 16.23 2.95 9.99
N GLY A 64 16.66 3.30 8.76
CA GLY A 64 17.49 2.41 7.93
C GLY A 64 18.80 2.02 8.62
N MET A 65 19.50 2.98 9.23
CA MET A 65 20.72 2.71 9.99
C MET A 65 20.49 1.80 11.20
N LEU A 66 19.37 1.99 11.91
CA LEU A 66 19.02 1.16 13.06
C LEU A 66 18.73 -0.28 12.64
N ILE A 67 17.92 -0.47 11.59
CA ILE A 67 17.63 -1.79 11.01
C ILE A 67 18.95 -2.47 10.60
N GLN A 68 19.84 -1.76 9.92
CA GLN A 68 21.12 -2.34 9.48
C GLN A 68 22.00 -2.77 10.66
N LYS A 69 22.03 -2.00 11.76
CA LYS A 69 22.72 -2.41 13.00
C LYS A 69 22.11 -3.66 13.62
N LEU A 70 20.78 -3.79 13.63
CA LEU A 70 20.09 -4.97 14.15
C LEU A 70 20.38 -6.20 13.29
N VAL A 71 20.32 -6.06 11.97
CA VAL A 71 20.69 -7.11 11.00
C VAL A 71 22.13 -7.57 11.22
N GLN A 72 23.09 -6.64 11.31
CA GLN A 72 24.51 -6.98 11.53
C GLN A 72 24.75 -7.67 12.87
N LYS A 73 24.03 -7.26 13.93
CA LYS A 73 24.22 -7.79 15.28
C LYS A 73 23.55 -9.15 15.48
N TYR A 74 22.35 -9.34 14.94
CA TYR A 74 21.51 -10.50 15.23
C TYR A 74 21.31 -11.45 14.04
N GLY A 75 21.82 -11.09 12.86
CA GLY A 75 21.66 -11.90 11.64
C GLY A 75 20.22 -11.96 11.12
N TYR A 76 19.39 -10.98 11.49
CA TYR A 76 18.02 -10.90 10.97
C TYR A 76 18.00 -10.76 9.46
N ASP A 77 16.92 -11.25 8.84
CA ASP A 77 16.66 -11.00 7.43
C ASP A 77 16.70 -9.47 7.18
N PRO A 78 17.57 -8.97 6.28
CA PRO A 78 17.60 -7.55 5.92
C PRO A 78 16.31 -7.09 5.24
N GLY A 79 15.42 -8.03 4.90
CA GLY A 79 14.20 -7.79 4.16
C GLY A 79 14.50 -7.54 2.69
N PHE A 80 13.58 -6.85 2.03
CA PHE A 80 13.68 -6.59 0.61
C PHE A 80 14.88 -5.71 0.27
N PRO A 81 15.55 -5.94 -0.88
CA PRO A 81 16.61 -5.07 -1.35
C PRO A 81 16.20 -3.59 -1.27
N PRO A 82 17.10 -2.67 -0.85
CA PRO A 82 16.76 -1.26 -0.74
C PRO A 82 16.14 -0.71 -2.02
N SER A 83 15.00 -0.03 -1.87
CA SER A 83 14.23 0.58 -2.97
C SER A 83 13.54 -0.40 -3.93
N SER A 84 13.44 -1.69 -3.58
CA SER A 84 12.68 -2.69 -4.36
C SER A 84 11.22 -2.84 -3.92
N GLY A 85 10.85 -2.31 -2.75
CA GLY A 85 9.46 -2.27 -2.29
C GLY A 85 8.74 -0.98 -2.69
N GLY A 86 7.41 -1.06 -2.79
CA GLY A 86 6.50 0.06 -3.00
C GLY A 86 5.43 0.15 -1.92
N PHE A 87 4.85 1.33 -1.75
CA PHE A 87 3.67 1.57 -0.91
C PHE A 87 2.74 2.52 -1.65
N THR A 88 1.46 2.18 -1.73
CA THR A 88 0.42 3.07 -2.24
C THR A 88 -0.96 2.63 -1.75
N GLU A 89 -1.99 3.37 -2.13
CA GLU A 89 -3.38 3.09 -1.83
C GLU A 89 -4.18 2.75 -3.09
N ALA A 90 -5.30 2.05 -2.92
CA ALA A 90 -6.28 1.93 -3.99
C ALA A 90 -6.80 3.33 -4.37
N PRO A 91 -7.07 3.65 -5.65
CA PRO A 91 -7.52 4.99 -6.04
C PRO A 91 -8.74 5.49 -5.27
N PHE A 92 -9.67 4.59 -4.96
CA PHE A 92 -10.85 4.91 -4.16
C PHE A 92 -10.50 5.13 -2.68
N ASP A 93 -9.65 4.28 -2.10
CA ASP A 93 -9.20 4.41 -0.70
C ASP A 93 -8.44 5.73 -0.53
N PHE A 94 -7.56 6.10 -1.46
CA PHE A 94 -6.88 7.40 -1.45
C PHE A 94 -7.84 8.58 -1.41
N ILE A 95 -8.93 8.54 -2.20
CA ILE A 95 -9.96 9.58 -2.15
C ILE A 95 -10.68 9.58 -0.80
N ALA A 96 -11.04 8.40 -0.28
CA ALA A 96 -11.78 8.26 0.97
C ALA A 96 -10.96 8.68 2.20
N ASP A 97 -9.73 8.20 2.29
CA ASP A 97 -8.93 8.31 3.50
C ASP A 97 -8.10 9.60 3.50
N GLN A 98 -7.70 10.09 2.33
CA GLN A 98 -6.69 11.14 2.25
C GLN A 98 -7.19 12.43 1.64
N LEU A 99 -8.30 12.42 0.88
CA LEU A 99 -8.81 13.63 0.23
C LEU A 99 -10.15 14.09 0.80
N ARG A 100 -11.16 13.24 0.76
CA ARG A 100 -12.56 13.62 0.91
C ARG A 100 -13.18 13.17 2.25
N GLY A 101 -12.53 12.24 2.95
CA GLY A 101 -12.99 11.71 4.24
C GLY A 101 -14.00 10.58 4.09
N PHE A 102 -13.91 9.61 5.00
CA PHE A 102 -14.73 8.40 5.02
C PHE A 102 -16.23 8.75 5.06
N ARG A 103 -16.60 9.74 5.88
CA ARG A 103 -18.00 10.13 6.06
C ARG A 103 -18.60 10.71 4.80
N GLU A 104 -17.86 11.56 4.10
CA GLU A 104 -18.39 12.24 2.92
C GLU A 104 -18.35 11.33 1.69
N VAL A 105 -17.29 10.53 1.49
CA VAL A 105 -17.24 9.54 0.39
C VAL A 105 -18.38 8.52 0.51
N SER A 106 -18.73 8.11 1.74
CA SER A 106 -19.89 7.24 1.99
C SER A 106 -21.23 7.83 1.50
N LYS A 107 -21.38 9.16 1.48
CA LYS A 107 -22.57 9.83 0.91
C LYS A 107 -22.47 9.87 -0.62
N ASP A 108 -21.28 10.10 -1.16
CA ASP A 108 -21.05 10.30 -2.59
C ASP A 108 -21.24 9.02 -3.41
N ILE A 109 -20.93 7.86 -2.84
CA ILE A 109 -21.28 6.54 -3.43
C ILE A 109 -22.76 6.50 -3.87
N ARG A 110 -23.65 7.20 -3.15
CA ARG A 110 -25.08 7.24 -3.47
C ARG A 110 -25.50 8.45 -4.29
N ARG A 111 -24.85 9.61 -4.08
CA ARG A 111 -25.29 10.89 -4.63
C ARG A 111 -24.66 11.23 -5.98
N ILE A 112 -23.37 10.92 -6.14
CA ILE A 112 -22.58 11.26 -7.34
C ILE A 112 -21.60 10.12 -7.73
N PRO A 113 -22.06 8.86 -7.84
CA PRO A 113 -21.17 7.71 -8.06
C PRO A 113 -20.35 7.82 -9.35
N GLU A 114 -20.89 8.41 -10.41
CA GLU A 114 -20.19 8.60 -11.68
C GLU A 114 -19.00 9.55 -11.53
N LYS A 115 -19.21 10.68 -10.83
CA LYS A 115 -18.15 11.67 -10.56
C LYS A 115 -17.05 11.08 -9.65
N LEU A 116 -17.43 10.21 -8.71
CA LEU A 116 -16.48 9.50 -7.85
C LEU A 116 -15.65 8.49 -8.65
N ALA A 117 -16.25 7.77 -9.60
CA ALA A 117 -15.52 6.86 -10.49
C ALA A 117 -14.53 7.62 -11.39
N GLU A 118 -14.96 8.74 -11.99
CA GLU A 118 -14.07 9.62 -12.78
C GLU A 118 -12.90 10.14 -11.94
N ALA A 119 -13.13 10.45 -10.66
CA ALA A 119 -12.07 10.86 -9.75
C ALA A 119 -11.09 9.72 -9.45
N CYS A 120 -11.56 8.48 -9.30
CA CYS A 120 -10.68 7.30 -9.15
C CYS A 120 -9.75 7.15 -10.35
N ASP A 121 -10.28 7.30 -11.57
CA ASP A 121 -9.46 7.30 -12.79
C ASP A 121 -8.51 8.49 -12.87
N ALA A 122 -8.89 9.65 -12.33
CA ALA A 122 -8.05 10.83 -12.30
C ALA A 122 -6.84 10.71 -11.35
N VAL A 123 -7.03 10.14 -10.16
CA VAL A 123 -5.95 9.96 -9.18
C VAL A 123 -5.10 8.72 -9.45
N TYR A 124 -5.59 7.77 -10.24
CA TYR A 124 -4.90 6.54 -10.63
C TYR A 124 -3.40 6.74 -10.98
N PRO A 125 -3.01 7.62 -11.93
CA PRO A 125 -1.60 7.77 -12.29
C PRO A 125 -0.72 8.34 -11.18
N ILE A 126 -1.31 9.03 -10.20
CA ILE A 126 -0.60 9.56 -9.03
C ILE A 126 -0.30 8.42 -8.06
N VAL A 127 -1.32 7.66 -7.64
CA VAL A 127 -1.16 6.54 -6.71
C VAL A 127 -0.36 5.39 -7.34
N PHE A 128 -0.47 5.19 -8.65
CA PHE A 128 0.39 4.25 -9.37
C PHE A 128 1.86 4.69 -9.34
N LYS A 129 2.16 5.95 -9.71
CA LYS A 129 3.54 6.46 -9.63
C LYS A 129 4.08 6.45 -8.19
N LYS A 130 3.24 6.67 -7.18
CA LYS A 130 3.61 6.63 -5.76
C LYS A 130 4.08 5.24 -5.33
N GLY A 131 3.44 4.18 -5.84
CA GLY A 131 3.75 2.80 -5.48
C GLY A 131 4.91 2.19 -6.27
N LEU A 132 5.33 2.76 -7.40
CA LEU A 132 6.41 2.20 -8.20
C LEU A 132 7.74 2.13 -7.44
N PRO A 133 8.34 0.92 -7.30
CA PRO A 133 9.67 0.78 -6.72
C PRO A 133 10.70 1.43 -7.64
N ALA A 134 11.71 2.09 -7.05
CA ALA A 134 12.76 2.74 -7.83
C ALA A 134 13.73 1.73 -8.46
N LYS A 135 13.85 0.52 -7.88
CA LYS A 135 14.70 -0.57 -8.36
C LYS A 135 13.94 -1.91 -8.26
N PRO A 136 13.00 -2.18 -9.19
CA PRO A 136 12.28 -3.44 -9.20
C PRO A 136 13.24 -4.63 -9.37
N THR A 137 12.89 -5.72 -8.71
CA THR A 137 13.54 -7.03 -8.66
C THR A 137 12.46 -8.10 -8.68
N GLU A 138 12.83 -9.37 -8.87
CA GLU A 138 11.90 -10.51 -8.79
C GLU A 138 11.20 -10.67 -7.43
N PHE A 139 11.69 -10.01 -6.38
CA PHE A 139 11.09 -10.01 -5.03
C PHE A 139 10.27 -8.76 -4.72
N SER A 140 10.15 -7.84 -5.68
CA SER A 140 9.48 -6.56 -5.48
C SER A 140 7.98 -6.74 -5.34
N TYR A 141 7.40 -6.05 -4.35
CA TYR A 141 5.96 -5.88 -4.28
C TYR A 141 5.58 -4.44 -3.92
N VAL A 142 4.36 -4.07 -4.29
CA VAL A 142 3.69 -2.87 -3.77
C VAL A 142 2.73 -3.26 -2.65
N PHE A 143 2.88 -2.62 -1.50
CA PHE A 143 1.96 -2.79 -0.37
C PHE A 143 0.73 -1.89 -0.52
N PHE A 144 -0.43 -2.44 -0.20
CA PHE A 144 -1.72 -1.73 -0.18
C PHE A 144 -2.47 -2.02 1.12
N PRO A 145 -2.77 -1.01 1.96
CA PRO A 145 -3.85 -1.12 2.93
C PRO A 145 -5.19 -0.98 2.20
N LEU A 146 -6.09 -1.97 2.33
CA LEU A 146 -7.40 -1.95 1.66
C LEU A 146 -8.50 -1.68 2.68
N HIS A 147 -9.09 -0.49 2.62
CA HIS A 147 -9.91 0.02 3.71
C HIS A 147 -11.42 0.10 3.38
N MET A 148 -11.83 0.83 2.34
CA MET A 148 -13.26 1.07 2.05
C MET A 148 -14.11 -0.19 1.74
N PRO A 149 -13.60 -1.24 1.10
CA PRO A 149 -14.43 -2.31 0.57
C PRO A 149 -15.37 -2.98 1.56
N THR A 150 -14.97 -3.19 2.82
CA THR A 150 -15.79 -3.85 3.87
C THR A 150 -16.95 -2.98 4.37
N PHE A 151 -16.92 -1.67 4.10
CA PHE A 151 -18.00 -0.72 4.39
C PHE A 151 -18.95 -0.49 3.20
N MET A 152 -18.60 -0.98 2.01
CA MET A 152 -19.41 -0.81 0.79
C MET A 152 -20.45 -1.93 0.63
N ARG A 153 -21.50 -1.68 -0.15
CA ARG A 153 -22.30 -2.78 -0.72
C ARG A 153 -21.52 -3.40 -1.86
N GLU A 154 -21.61 -4.71 -2.06
CA GLU A 154 -20.86 -5.41 -3.10
C GLU A 154 -21.05 -4.81 -4.50
N LYS A 155 -22.29 -4.41 -4.85
CA LYS A 155 -22.56 -3.75 -6.14
C LYS A 155 -21.85 -2.41 -6.31
N ASP A 156 -21.63 -1.67 -5.23
CA ASP A 156 -20.94 -0.38 -5.27
C ASP A 156 -19.43 -0.62 -5.33
N PHE A 157 -18.91 -1.62 -4.60
CA PHE A 157 -17.54 -2.09 -4.69
C PHE A 157 -17.18 -2.51 -6.12
N ALA A 158 -17.99 -3.37 -6.73
CA ALA A 158 -17.76 -3.89 -8.08
C ALA A 158 -17.81 -2.78 -9.14
N LYS A 159 -18.63 -1.74 -8.93
CA LYS A 159 -18.74 -0.60 -9.86
C LYS A 159 -17.65 0.45 -9.66
N LEU A 160 -17.32 0.79 -8.41
CA LEU A 160 -16.55 2.01 -8.08
C LEU A 160 -15.13 1.74 -7.59
N TRP A 161 -14.89 0.61 -6.92
CA TRP A 161 -13.60 0.33 -6.27
C TRP A 161 -12.78 -0.70 -7.06
N TRP A 162 -13.40 -1.83 -7.39
CA TRP A 162 -12.73 -2.98 -8.02
C TRP A 162 -12.05 -2.67 -9.35
N PRO A 163 -12.70 -1.97 -10.32
CA PRO A 163 -12.12 -1.83 -11.65
C PRO A 163 -10.77 -1.11 -11.65
N SER A 164 -10.66 0.02 -10.95
CA SER A 164 -9.42 0.79 -10.87
C SER A 164 -8.34 0.10 -10.04
N PHE A 165 -8.72 -0.60 -8.97
CA PHE A 165 -7.77 -1.35 -8.15
C PHE A 165 -7.21 -2.57 -8.90
N LYS A 166 -8.08 -3.37 -9.53
CA LYS A 166 -7.67 -4.55 -10.29
C LYS A 166 -6.74 -4.17 -11.44
N ARG A 167 -7.08 -3.10 -12.19
CA ARG A 167 -6.22 -2.54 -13.23
C ARG A 167 -4.82 -2.21 -12.69
N MET A 168 -4.76 -1.58 -11.52
CA MET A 168 -3.49 -1.19 -10.90
C MET A 168 -2.62 -2.39 -10.53
N VAL A 169 -3.22 -3.42 -9.92
CA VAL A 169 -2.49 -4.65 -9.54
C VAL A 169 -2.02 -5.41 -10.78
N ASP A 170 -2.85 -5.46 -11.84
CA ASP A 170 -2.45 -6.07 -13.12
C ASP A 170 -1.34 -5.26 -13.80
N GLU A 171 -1.30 -3.94 -13.65
CA GLU A 171 -0.28 -3.09 -14.25
C GLU A 171 1.08 -3.34 -13.58
N TYR A 172 1.12 -3.39 -12.25
CA TYR A 172 2.32 -3.82 -11.53
C TYR A 172 2.76 -5.22 -11.93
N ALA A 173 1.82 -6.17 -12.04
CA ALA A 173 2.13 -7.53 -12.43
C ALA A 173 2.73 -7.62 -13.84
N SER A 174 2.23 -6.84 -14.79
CA SER A 174 2.78 -6.75 -16.16
C SER A 174 4.23 -6.24 -16.20
N MET A 175 4.64 -5.51 -15.15
CA MET A 175 6.00 -5.01 -14.96
C MET A 175 6.89 -5.97 -14.15
N GLY A 176 6.39 -7.16 -13.79
CA GLY A 176 7.08 -8.11 -12.92
C GLY A 176 7.11 -7.71 -11.45
N ILE A 177 6.19 -6.85 -11.01
CA ILE A 177 6.08 -6.38 -9.63
C ILE A 177 4.86 -7.07 -8.97
N HIS A 178 5.08 -7.75 -7.85
CA HIS A 178 4.03 -8.39 -7.09
C HIS A 178 3.21 -7.38 -6.27
N SER A 179 2.15 -7.84 -5.61
CA SER A 179 1.36 -7.03 -4.69
C SER A 179 1.23 -7.71 -3.34
N LYS A 180 1.27 -6.90 -2.27
CA LYS A 180 0.96 -7.32 -0.90
C LYS A 180 -0.21 -6.50 -0.40
N LEU A 181 -1.34 -7.16 -0.16
CA LEU A 181 -2.59 -6.53 0.20
C LEU A 181 -2.87 -6.78 1.68
N PHE A 182 -3.13 -5.73 2.44
CA PHE A 182 -3.74 -5.86 3.76
C PHE A 182 -5.25 -5.75 3.60
N CYS A 183 -5.91 -6.89 3.67
CA CYS A 183 -7.36 -7.02 3.68
C CYS A 183 -7.88 -6.65 5.08
N GLU A 184 -8.13 -5.36 5.29
CA GLU A 184 -8.67 -4.85 6.56
C GLU A 184 -10.13 -5.27 6.75
N ASP A 185 -10.48 -5.65 7.98
CA ASP A 185 -11.75 -6.30 8.34
C ASP A 185 -11.99 -7.63 7.56
N ASP A 186 -13.22 -8.15 7.54
CA ASP A 186 -13.54 -9.44 6.90
C ASP A 186 -13.83 -9.32 5.39
N TRP A 187 -12.89 -9.82 4.59
CA TRP A 187 -12.95 -9.88 3.13
C TRP A 187 -13.60 -11.16 2.56
N THR A 188 -14.14 -12.04 3.40
CA THR A 188 -14.71 -13.33 2.99
C THR A 188 -15.80 -13.20 1.92
N ARG A 189 -16.53 -12.08 1.90
CA ARG A 189 -17.56 -11.79 0.87
C ARG A 189 -16.99 -11.44 -0.51
N TYR A 190 -15.73 -11.05 -0.59
CA TYR A 190 -15.03 -10.66 -1.82
C TYR A 190 -13.99 -11.71 -2.26
N ILE A 191 -14.05 -12.91 -1.70
CA ILE A 191 -13.03 -13.94 -1.92
C ILE A 191 -12.89 -14.36 -3.39
N ASP A 192 -13.99 -14.28 -4.17
CA ASP A 192 -13.96 -14.54 -5.61
C ASP A 192 -13.18 -13.46 -6.37
N TYR A 193 -13.37 -12.19 -6.02
CA TYR A 193 -12.60 -11.08 -6.59
C TYR A 193 -11.11 -11.22 -6.24
N LEU A 194 -10.77 -11.56 -4.99
CA LEU A 194 -9.38 -11.78 -4.59
C LEU A 194 -8.72 -12.88 -5.42
N TYR A 195 -9.44 -13.94 -5.79
CA TYR A 195 -8.90 -15.01 -6.64
C TYR A 195 -8.57 -14.54 -8.07
N GLU A 196 -9.18 -13.47 -8.57
CA GLU A 196 -8.88 -12.91 -9.90
C GLU A 196 -7.52 -12.21 -9.95
N LEU A 197 -6.95 -11.85 -8.80
CA LEU A 197 -5.66 -11.15 -8.73
C LEU A 197 -4.51 -12.00 -9.30
N PRO A 198 -3.37 -11.40 -9.64
CA PRO A 198 -2.18 -12.12 -10.08
C PRO A 198 -1.76 -13.27 -9.15
N ALA A 199 -1.19 -14.33 -9.72
CA ALA A 199 -0.56 -15.38 -8.92
C ALA A 199 0.54 -14.79 -8.01
N ASN A 200 0.75 -15.41 -6.84
CA ASN A 200 1.72 -14.96 -5.83
C ASN A 200 1.43 -13.58 -5.21
N THR A 201 0.25 -12.98 -5.41
CA THR A 201 -0.19 -11.87 -4.55
C THR A 201 -0.18 -12.33 -3.09
N VAL A 202 0.42 -11.54 -2.21
CA VAL A 202 0.43 -11.78 -0.77
C VAL A 202 -0.82 -11.15 -0.16
N LEU A 203 -1.65 -11.94 0.50
CA LEU A 203 -2.90 -11.51 1.12
C LEU A 203 -2.76 -11.61 2.64
N LEU A 204 -2.56 -10.46 3.28
CA LEU A 204 -2.58 -10.31 4.74
C LEU A 204 -4.03 -10.09 5.17
N PHE A 205 -4.63 -11.06 5.86
CA PHE A 205 -6.00 -10.94 6.35
C PHE A 205 -6.04 -10.53 7.82
N GLU A 206 -6.90 -9.55 8.13
CA GLU A 206 -7.25 -9.23 9.50
C GLU A 206 -8.19 -10.30 10.07
N TYR A 207 -9.32 -10.53 9.39
CA TYR A 207 -10.36 -11.47 9.81
C TYR A 207 -10.80 -12.42 8.69
N GLY A 208 -11.46 -13.51 9.07
CA GLY A 208 -12.11 -14.45 8.14
C GLY A 208 -11.99 -15.91 8.56
N ASP A 209 -12.69 -16.80 7.84
CA ASP A 209 -12.60 -18.24 8.04
C ASP A 209 -11.33 -18.81 7.36
N ILE A 210 -10.38 -19.28 8.18
CA ILE A 210 -9.09 -19.79 7.72
C ILE A 210 -9.21 -20.96 6.73
N ARG A 211 -10.24 -21.81 6.86
CA ARG A 211 -10.43 -22.99 5.99
C ARG A 211 -10.96 -22.56 4.63
N LYS A 212 -11.97 -21.67 4.62
CA LYS A 212 -12.51 -21.10 3.38
C LYS A 212 -11.47 -20.28 2.62
N ILE A 213 -10.66 -19.48 3.33
CA ILE A 213 -9.55 -18.72 2.74
C ILE A 213 -8.54 -19.66 2.10
N LYS A 214 -8.08 -20.70 2.82
CA LYS A 214 -7.13 -21.67 2.29
C LYS A 214 -7.65 -22.41 1.07
N ASP A 215 -8.87 -22.93 1.14
CA ASP A 215 -9.48 -23.71 0.06
C ASP A 215 -9.58 -22.88 -1.24
N LYS A 216 -10.02 -21.63 -1.11
CA LYS A 216 -10.23 -20.76 -2.28
C LYS A 216 -8.94 -20.15 -2.83
N LEU A 217 -8.05 -19.66 -1.96
CA LEU A 217 -6.94 -18.79 -2.36
C LEU A 217 -5.57 -19.45 -2.26
N GLY A 218 -5.40 -20.46 -1.40
CA GLY A 218 -4.08 -21.01 -1.03
C GLY A 218 -3.33 -21.74 -2.15
N LYS A 219 -3.99 -22.06 -3.26
CA LYS A 219 -3.32 -22.61 -4.46
C LYS A 219 -2.63 -21.54 -5.30
N LYS A 220 -3.11 -20.29 -5.25
CA LYS A 220 -2.70 -19.20 -6.15
C LYS A 220 -1.99 -18.05 -5.45
N HIS A 221 -2.37 -17.76 -4.21
CA HIS A 221 -1.92 -16.60 -3.45
C HIS A 221 -1.21 -17.03 -2.18
N VAL A 222 -0.32 -16.18 -1.67
CA VAL A 222 0.34 -16.38 -0.39
C VAL A 222 -0.54 -15.80 0.71
N ILE A 223 -1.00 -16.65 1.63
CA ILE A 223 -1.85 -16.24 2.76
C ILE A 223 -0.97 -15.85 3.94
N THR A 224 -1.33 -14.77 4.65
CA THR A 224 -0.71 -14.38 5.91
C THR A 224 -1.72 -13.64 6.80
N GLY A 225 -1.39 -13.41 8.07
CA GLY A 225 -2.27 -12.77 9.06
C GLY A 225 -3.13 -13.77 9.82
N LEU A 226 -4.35 -13.35 10.18
CA LEU A 226 -5.40 -14.14 10.86
C LEU A 226 -5.13 -14.55 12.31
N TYR A 227 -3.89 -14.49 12.81
CA TYR A 227 -3.61 -14.78 14.22
C TYR A 227 -4.00 -13.55 15.06
N PRO A 228 -4.99 -13.63 15.97
CA PRO A 228 -5.46 -12.44 16.67
C PRO A 228 -4.44 -11.94 17.70
N ILE A 229 -3.88 -10.74 17.51
CA ILE A 229 -2.91 -10.17 18.47
C ILE A 229 -3.47 -10.08 19.89
N SER A 230 -4.78 -9.91 20.03
CA SER A 230 -5.45 -9.77 21.34
C SER A 230 -5.30 -11.02 22.21
N MET A 231 -5.12 -12.20 21.61
CA MET A 231 -4.91 -13.43 22.37
C MET A 231 -3.60 -13.37 23.17
N LEU A 232 -2.57 -12.72 22.62
CA LEU A 232 -1.28 -12.58 23.32
C LEU A 232 -1.42 -11.87 24.66
N LYS A 233 -2.43 -11.00 24.82
CA LYS A 233 -2.70 -10.28 26.07
C LYS A 233 -3.73 -11.00 26.95
N ASN A 234 -4.78 -11.53 26.34
CA ASN A 234 -6.01 -11.90 27.04
C ASN A 234 -6.16 -13.41 27.30
N CYS A 235 -5.33 -14.25 26.68
CA CYS A 235 -5.44 -15.71 26.77
C CYS A 235 -4.25 -16.33 27.51
N SER A 236 -4.41 -17.59 27.94
CA SER A 236 -3.31 -18.37 28.48
C SER A 236 -2.29 -18.72 27.38
N LYS A 237 -1.11 -19.16 27.81
CA LYS A 237 -0.08 -19.67 26.90
C LYS A 237 -0.59 -20.85 26.08
N GLU A 238 -1.30 -21.79 26.70
CA GLU A 238 -1.87 -22.97 26.06
C GLU A 238 -2.88 -22.59 24.99
N GLU A 239 -3.80 -21.66 25.27
CA GLU A 239 -4.78 -21.17 24.29
C GLU A 239 -4.10 -20.50 23.09
N CYS A 240 -3.02 -19.76 23.32
CA CYS A 240 -2.21 -19.16 22.24
C CYS A 240 -1.54 -20.24 21.37
N LEU A 241 -0.97 -21.27 22.00
CA LEU A 241 -0.32 -22.37 21.29
C LEU A 241 -1.32 -23.22 20.51
N ASP A 242 -2.49 -23.51 21.08
CA ASP A 242 -3.57 -24.24 20.41
C ASP A 242 -4.04 -23.50 19.16
N LYS A 243 -4.13 -22.15 19.23
CA LYS A 243 -4.47 -21.35 18.05
C LYS A 243 -3.38 -21.37 16.99
N ALA A 244 -2.11 -21.24 17.39
CA ALA A 244 -0.99 -21.32 16.46
C ALA A 244 -0.96 -22.69 15.77
N LYS A 245 -1.19 -23.77 16.52
CA LYS A 245 -1.33 -25.13 16.01
C LYS A 245 -2.46 -25.25 15.00
N GLU A 246 -3.68 -24.79 15.33
CA GLU A 246 -4.82 -24.82 14.41
C GLU A 246 -4.47 -24.14 13.08
N MET A 247 -3.85 -22.97 13.14
CA MET A 247 -3.48 -22.21 11.95
C MET A 247 -2.43 -22.93 11.10
N LEU A 248 -1.40 -23.52 11.71
CA LEU A 248 -0.43 -24.32 10.97
C LEU A 248 -1.10 -25.55 10.33
N ASP A 249 -1.90 -26.31 11.09
CA ASP A 249 -2.56 -27.52 10.61
C ASP A 249 -3.50 -27.24 9.43
N VAL A 250 -4.13 -26.07 9.37
CA VAL A 250 -5.06 -25.67 8.30
C VAL A 250 -4.36 -24.96 7.14
N LEU A 251 -3.53 -23.95 7.43
CA LEU A 251 -3.04 -23.01 6.42
C LEU A 251 -1.72 -23.44 5.78
N ALA A 252 -0.84 -24.14 6.53
CA ALA A 252 0.49 -24.50 6.03
C ALA A 252 0.49 -25.61 4.96
N PRO A 253 -0.33 -26.68 5.03
CA PRO A 253 -0.25 -27.77 4.06
C PRO A 253 -0.31 -27.30 2.60
N GLY A 254 0.62 -27.78 1.77
CA GLY A 254 0.73 -27.41 0.36
C GLY A 254 1.45 -26.07 0.08
N GLY A 255 2.02 -25.42 1.10
CA GLY A 255 2.75 -24.16 0.97
C GLY A 255 1.84 -22.93 0.84
N ASN A 256 2.41 -21.82 0.34
CA ASN A 256 1.73 -20.54 0.15
C ASN A 256 1.10 -19.95 1.42
N TYR A 257 1.75 -20.16 2.56
CA TYR A 257 1.34 -19.58 3.82
C TYR A 257 2.54 -19.09 4.62
N ILE A 258 2.44 -17.87 5.14
CA ILE A 258 3.41 -17.27 6.05
C ILE A 258 2.65 -16.92 7.33
N PHE A 259 3.03 -17.53 8.45
CA PHE A 259 2.44 -17.20 9.74
C PHE A 259 2.72 -15.73 10.09
N SER A 260 1.67 -14.98 10.40
CA SER A 260 1.78 -13.63 10.99
C SER A 260 0.50 -13.28 11.74
N PHE A 261 0.50 -12.09 12.34
CA PHE A 261 -0.62 -11.58 13.12
C PHE A 261 -1.65 -10.84 12.25
N ASP A 262 -2.90 -10.77 12.72
CA ASP A 262 -3.96 -9.99 12.09
C ASP A 262 -3.62 -8.49 11.99
N LYS A 263 -2.79 -7.99 12.91
CA LYS A 263 -2.36 -6.58 13.03
C LYS A 263 -0.91 -6.46 13.52
N PRO A 264 -0.24 -5.33 13.24
CA PRO A 264 1.07 -5.05 13.83
C PRO A 264 0.97 -4.81 15.34
N ILE A 265 1.95 -5.32 16.09
CA ILE A 265 2.11 -5.02 17.52
C ILE A 265 2.74 -3.63 17.65
N LEU A 266 1.94 -2.65 18.08
CA LEU A 266 2.38 -1.24 18.19
C LEU A 266 3.15 -0.94 19.49
N SER A 267 2.89 -1.72 20.54
CA SER A 267 3.51 -1.53 21.85
C SER A 267 3.68 -2.87 22.56
N VAL A 268 4.85 -3.06 23.16
CA VAL A 268 5.13 -4.22 24.03
C VAL A 268 4.23 -4.26 25.27
N ARG A 269 3.59 -3.15 25.63
CA ARG A 269 2.63 -3.07 26.75
C ARG A 269 1.26 -3.67 26.40
N ASP A 270 0.99 -3.87 25.12
CA ASP A 270 -0.29 -4.38 24.63
C ASP A 270 -0.31 -5.90 24.46
N ILE A 271 0.75 -6.60 24.87
CA ILE A 271 0.89 -8.05 24.77
C ILE A 271 1.55 -8.62 26.02
N ASN A 272 1.39 -9.93 26.26
CA ASN A 272 2.29 -10.68 27.12
C ASN A 272 3.48 -11.19 26.28
N ILE A 273 4.71 -10.79 26.66
CA ILE A 273 5.92 -11.14 25.93
C ILE A 273 6.22 -12.65 25.98
N GLU A 274 5.86 -13.34 27.06
CA GLU A 274 6.06 -14.79 27.21
C GLU A 274 5.11 -15.55 26.27
N ASN A 275 3.88 -15.06 26.10
CA ASN A 275 2.95 -15.62 25.12
C ASN A 275 3.46 -15.40 23.68
N LEU A 276 3.97 -14.20 23.37
CA LEU A 276 4.57 -13.93 22.06
C LEU A 276 5.74 -14.88 21.78
N ALA A 277 6.68 -14.99 22.73
CA ALA A 277 7.83 -15.88 22.61
C ALA A 277 7.38 -17.35 22.39
N ALA A 278 6.44 -17.84 23.21
CA ALA A 278 5.93 -19.21 23.09
C ALA A 278 5.32 -19.49 21.71
N VAL A 279 4.50 -18.58 21.18
CA VAL A 279 3.88 -18.71 19.86
C VAL A 279 4.94 -18.74 18.75
N LEU A 280 5.90 -17.81 18.79
CA LEU A 280 6.96 -17.74 17.77
C LEU A 280 7.90 -18.94 17.82
N GLU A 281 8.24 -19.45 19.01
CA GLU A 281 9.01 -20.69 19.17
C GLU A 281 8.26 -21.89 18.61
N TYR A 282 6.96 -22.00 18.91
CA TYR A 282 6.13 -23.07 18.38
C TYR A 282 6.06 -23.04 16.85
N VAL A 283 5.84 -21.86 16.25
CA VAL A 283 5.81 -21.68 14.79
C VAL A 283 7.16 -21.96 14.16
N ARG A 284 8.27 -21.54 14.77
CA ARG A 284 9.62 -21.87 14.30
C ARG A 284 9.83 -23.40 14.25
N ASP A 285 9.42 -24.10 15.31
CA ASP A 285 9.70 -25.53 15.47
C ASP A 285 8.73 -26.43 14.68
N ASN A 286 7.52 -25.95 14.35
CA ASN A 286 6.48 -26.77 13.71
C ASN A 286 6.02 -26.22 12.33
N GLY A 287 6.44 -25.03 11.93
CA GLY A 287 6.02 -24.35 10.70
C GLY A 287 7.01 -24.46 9.54
N ALA A 288 8.05 -25.28 9.66
CA ALA A 288 9.03 -25.49 8.61
C ALA A 288 8.43 -26.26 7.42
N TYR A 289 8.77 -25.84 6.21
CA TYR A 289 8.46 -26.57 4.99
C TYR A 289 9.61 -27.48 4.59
N ASP A 290 9.31 -28.69 4.13
CA ASP A 290 10.30 -29.69 3.71
C ASP A 290 10.87 -29.45 2.30
N ASN A 291 10.34 -28.47 1.58
CA ASN A 291 10.67 -28.19 0.17
C ASN A 291 11.24 -26.77 -0.06
N PRO A 292 12.25 -26.30 0.72
CA PRO A 292 12.82 -24.97 0.53
C PRO A 292 13.44 -24.80 -0.86
N GLY A 293 13.08 -23.71 -1.54
CA GLY A 293 13.57 -23.40 -2.89
C GLY A 293 12.74 -24.00 -4.03
N GLU A 294 11.73 -24.84 -3.72
CA GLU A 294 10.78 -25.33 -4.71
C GLU A 294 9.62 -24.35 -4.92
N THR A 295 9.01 -24.39 -6.11
CA THR A 295 7.81 -23.60 -6.41
C THR A 295 6.56 -24.28 -5.86
N ALA A 296 5.73 -23.54 -5.12
CA ALA A 296 4.41 -23.99 -4.67
C ALA A 296 3.29 -23.23 -5.38
N GLY A 297 2.19 -23.92 -5.70
CA GLY A 297 1.01 -23.30 -6.32
C GLY A 297 1.20 -22.88 -7.79
N LEU A 298 0.43 -21.87 -8.22
CA LEU A 298 0.50 -21.34 -9.58
C LEU A 298 1.72 -20.42 -9.75
N SER A 299 2.42 -20.55 -10.86
CA SER A 299 3.55 -19.67 -11.21
C SER A 299 3.06 -18.30 -11.66
N PHE A 300 3.76 -17.26 -11.23
CA PHE A 300 3.60 -15.89 -11.73
C PHE A 300 4.42 -15.69 -13.01
N ARG A 301 3.78 -15.14 -14.05
CA ARG A 301 4.42 -14.76 -15.32
C ARG A 301 3.92 -13.37 -15.75
N PRO A 302 4.78 -12.36 -15.86
CA PRO A 302 4.36 -11.00 -16.21
C PRO A 302 3.56 -10.92 -17.51
N GLU A 303 3.93 -11.73 -18.50
CA GLU A 303 3.28 -11.86 -19.81
C GLU A 303 1.83 -12.35 -19.79
N ASP A 304 1.38 -12.97 -18.68
CA ASP A 304 -0.02 -13.37 -18.49
C ASP A 304 -0.92 -12.15 -18.19
N TYR A 305 -0.34 -10.98 -17.86
CA TYR A 305 -1.06 -9.76 -17.51
C TYR A 305 -0.88 -8.70 -18.60
N LYS A 306 -2.00 -8.15 -19.08
CA LYS A 306 -2.02 -7.14 -20.14
C LYS A 306 -2.74 -5.90 -19.66
N ILE A 307 -2.20 -4.75 -20.03
CA ILE A 307 -2.83 -3.45 -19.80
C ILE A 307 -3.34 -2.93 -21.13
N ASP A 308 -4.56 -2.40 -21.10
CA ASP A 308 -5.11 -1.60 -22.18
C ASP A 308 -4.53 -0.18 -22.05
N PRO A 309 -3.62 0.24 -22.95
CA PRO A 309 -2.99 1.55 -22.85
C PRO A 309 -3.99 2.71 -22.97
N SER A 310 -5.20 2.45 -23.51
CA SER A 310 -6.26 3.46 -23.59
C SER A 310 -6.85 3.81 -22.22
N GLN A 311 -6.62 2.96 -21.21
CA GLN A 311 -7.08 3.18 -19.83
C GLN A 311 -6.06 3.94 -18.97
N SER A 312 -4.83 4.12 -19.47
CA SER A 312 -3.75 4.80 -18.74
C SER A 312 -3.78 6.29 -19.01
N ARG A 313 -4.37 7.05 -18.10
CA ARG A 313 -4.25 8.52 -18.09
C ARG A 313 -2.80 8.92 -17.79
N LYS A 314 -2.21 9.82 -18.58
CA LYS A 314 -0.88 10.38 -18.28
C LYS A 314 -0.93 11.28 -17.05
N LEU A 315 0.10 11.19 -16.22
CA LEU A 315 0.30 12.13 -15.12
C LEU A 315 0.81 13.46 -15.68
N GLU A 316 -0.07 14.46 -15.71
CA GLU A 316 0.22 15.80 -16.19
C GLU A 316 -0.05 16.83 -15.10
N SER A 317 0.82 17.84 -15.01
CA SER A 317 0.66 18.98 -14.10
C SER A 317 1.50 20.14 -14.59
N LYS A 318 1.04 21.36 -14.32
CA LYS A 318 1.86 22.57 -14.50
C LYS A 318 3.05 22.65 -13.54
N TYR A 319 3.07 21.81 -12.50
CA TYR A 319 4.14 21.70 -11.53
C TYR A 319 5.22 20.67 -11.90
N PHE A 320 5.01 19.89 -12.96
CA PHE A 320 6.06 19.01 -13.49
C PHE A 320 6.84 19.72 -14.59
N THR A 321 8.15 19.50 -14.58
CA THR A 321 9.07 20.04 -15.57
C THR A 321 8.80 19.39 -16.92
N ASN A 322 8.57 20.22 -17.95
CA ASN A 322 8.65 19.77 -19.33
C ASN A 322 10.12 19.63 -19.74
N TRP A 323 10.64 18.40 -19.71
CA TRP A 323 12.06 18.13 -19.93
C TRP A 323 12.56 18.44 -21.36
N GLU A 324 11.68 18.42 -22.36
CA GLU A 324 12.03 18.79 -23.74
C GLU A 324 12.16 20.32 -23.88
N GLU A 325 11.26 21.06 -23.26
CA GLU A 325 11.35 22.51 -23.16
C GLU A 325 12.55 22.94 -22.30
N TYR A 326 12.79 22.25 -21.17
CA TYR A 326 13.93 22.50 -20.31
C TYR A 326 15.27 22.35 -21.05
N LYS A 327 15.44 21.31 -21.86
CA LYS A 327 16.63 21.13 -22.71
C LYS A 327 16.81 22.27 -23.71
N THR A 328 15.71 22.79 -24.25
CA THR A 328 15.74 23.90 -25.20
C THR A 328 16.18 25.20 -24.52
N LEU A 329 15.71 25.46 -23.30
CA LEU A 329 16.06 26.65 -22.51
C LEU A 329 17.48 26.57 -21.91
N TYR A 330 17.94 25.36 -21.58
CA TYR A 330 19.22 25.11 -20.92
C TYR A 330 20.06 24.06 -21.67
N PRO A 331 20.47 24.33 -22.93
CA PRO A 331 21.15 23.35 -23.79
C PRO A 331 22.51 22.88 -23.25
N GLN A 332 23.11 23.64 -22.34
CA GLN A 332 24.35 23.29 -21.65
C GLN A 332 24.17 22.24 -20.54
N THR A 333 22.93 21.94 -20.13
CA THR A 333 22.69 20.93 -19.09
C THR A 333 23.00 19.55 -19.66
N THR A 334 23.99 18.88 -19.07
CA THR A 334 24.36 17.53 -19.48
C THR A 334 23.23 16.54 -19.19
N ASP A 335 23.18 15.42 -19.93
CA ASP A 335 22.23 14.33 -19.66
C ASP A 335 22.32 13.83 -18.21
N TYR A 336 23.52 13.82 -17.63
CA TYR A 336 23.73 13.50 -16.23
C TYR A 336 23.08 14.54 -15.28
N GLY A 337 23.19 15.82 -15.60
CA GLY A 337 22.50 16.90 -14.87
C GLY A 337 20.98 16.77 -14.95
N ILE A 338 20.44 16.46 -16.13
CA ILE A 338 19.00 16.23 -16.33
C ILE A 338 18.53 15.07 -15.47
N LYS A 339 19.23 13.92 -15.49
CA LYS A 339 18.88 12.76 -14.65
C LYS A 339 18.87 13.10 -13.16
N LYS A 340 19.81 13.94 -12.69
CA LYS A 340 19.82 14.41 -11.30
C LYS A 340 18.60 15.25 -10.96
N LEU A 341 18.23 16.20 -11.81
CA LEU A 341 17.09 17.07 -11.56
C LEU A 341 15.76 16.29 -11.63
N GLN A 342 15.65 15.34 -12.56
CA GLN A 342 14.53 14.39 -12.62
C GLN A 342 14.41 13.56 -11.32
N ALA A 343 15.54 13.11 -10.76
CA ALA A 343 15.53 12.40 -9.49
C ALA A 343 15.04 13.29 -8.34
N VAL A 344 15.44 14.57 -8.30
CA VAL A 344 14.97 15.54 -7.30
C VAL A 344 13.48 15.80 -7.44
N GLU A 345 12.99 16.02 -8.67
CA GLU A 345 11.56 16.20 -8.94
C GLU A 345 10.75 14.96 -8.52
N ASN A 346 11.26 13.77 -8.79
CA ASN A 346 10.61 12.53 -8.36
C ASN A 346 10.61 12.37 -6.83
N SER A 347 11.70 12.72 -6.15
CA SER A 347 11.75 12.72 -4.68
C SER A 347 10.77 13.72 -4.08
N LEU A 348 10.63 14.91 -4.67
CA LEU A 348 9.64 15.90 -4.24
C LEU A 348 8.21 15.39 -4.45
N PHE A 349 7.92 14.78 -5.60
CA PHE A 349 6.63 14.11 -5.84
C PHE A 349 6.35 13.05 -4.76
N GLN A 350 7.31 12.15 -4.50
CA GLN A 350 7.16 11.10 -3.48
C GLN A 350 6.90 11.67 -2.10
N PHE A 351 7.61 12.75 -1.72
CA PHE A 351 7.40 13.43 -0.45
C PHE A 351 6.03 14.12 -0.35
N LEU A 352 5.61 14.84 -1.39
CA LEU A 352 4.32 15.54 -1.39
C LEU A 352 3.15 14.56 -1.28
N ILE A 353 3.21 13.43 -1.98
CA ILE A 353 2.19 12.38 -1.84
C ILE A 353 2.35 11.63 -0.52
N TYR A 354 3.55 11.51 0.05
CA TYR A 354 3.77 10.96 1.40
C TYR A 354 3.07 11.76 2.50
N LEU A 355 2.82 13.06 2.29
CA LEU A 355 1.97 13.83 3.20
C LEU A 355 0.50 13.37 3.18
N LEU A 356 0.11 12.47 2.27
CA LEU A 356 -1.26 12.02 2.09
C LEU A 356 -1.34 10.50 2.11
N VAL A 357 -0.39 9.77 2.73
CA VAL A 357 -0.42 8.31 2.85
C VAL A 357 0.15 7.81 4.18
#